data_AF-A0A816AAW4-F1
#
_entry.id   AF-A0A816AAW4-F1
#
_cell.length_a   1.000
_cell.length_b   1.000
_cell.length_c   1.000
_cell.angle_alpha   90.00
_cell.angle_beta   90.00
_cell.angle_gamma   90.00
#
_symmetry.space_group_name_H-M   'P 1'
#
loop_
_entity.id
_entity.type
_entity.pdbx_description
1 polymer ?
#
loop_
_entity_poly.entity_id
_entity_poly.type
_entity_poly.pdbx_seq_one_letter_code
_entity_poly.pdbx_strand_id
1 'polypeptide(L)'
;KKVQFIHSNEELSQYIDPAVLPKRLNGAQPDFKYVPPTKEDNAMYEAFRADTEGKAAAEAAHRDAVRAYLNATSLWANGDETRQVLSERRKARKELRNAFEQLSPYISTRTIYHRVGVIKEPIFEDAYERLKGKTETKSLTFF
;
A
#
# COMPACT_ATOMS: atom_id res chain seq x y z
N LYS A 1 20.09 25.26 -22.33
CA LYS A 1 19.65 23.99 -22.97
C LYS A 1 19.40 22.96 -21.87
N LYS A 2 18.36 22.11 -21.99
CA LYS A 2 18.00 21.12 -20.95
C LYS A 2 18.72 19.77 -21.10
N VAL A 3 19.24 19.47 -22.28
CA VAL A 3 20.00 18.24 -22.57
C VAL A 3 21.48 18.56 -22.54
N GLN A 4 22.25 17.76 -21.79
CA GLN A 4 23.71 17.80 -21.71
C GLN A 4 24.25 16.43 -22.07
N PHE A 5 25.29 16.36 -22.91
CA PHE A 5 25.97 15.11 -23.26
C PHE A 5 27.21 14.96 -22.37
N ILE A 6 27.27 13.87 -21.62
CA ILE A 6 28.27 13.65 -20.58
C ILE A 6 29.14 12.46 -21.01
N HIS A 7 30.46 12.64 -20.95
CA HIS A 7 31.44 11.64 -21.41
C HIS A 7 32.35 11.15 -20.28
N SER A 8 32.35 11.82 -19.12
CA SER A 8 33.14 11.46 -17.95
C SER A 8 32.32 11.50 -16.66
N ASN A 9 32.82 10.84 -15.61
CA ASN A 9 32.20 10.88 -14.28
C ASN A 9 32.33 12.28 -13.64
N GLU A 10 33.45 12.97 -13.89
CA GLU A 10 33.69 14.33 -13.40
C GLU A 10 32.60 15.29 -13.90
N GLU A 11 32.22 15.19 -15.17
CA GLU A 11 31.12 15.95 -15.76
C GLU A 11 29.75 15.57 -15.14
N LEU A 12 29.51 14.28 -14.88
CA LEU A 12 28.27 13.81 -14.25
C LEU A 12 28.11 14.33 -12.82
N SER A 13 29.21 14.39 -12.07
CA SER A 13 29.25 14.83 -10.67
C SER A 13 28.87 16.30 -10.46
N GLN A 14 28.97 17.12 -11.51
CA GLN A 14 28.50 18.51 -11.51
C GLN A 14 26.97 18.64 -11.43
N TYR A 15 26.24 17.56 -11.77
CA TYR A 15 24.78 17.56 -11.83
C TYR A 15 24.14 16.65 -10.79
N ILE A 16 24.80 15.56 -10.42
CA ILE A 16 24.28 14.54 -9.49
C ILE A 16 25.38 14.18 -8.49
N ASP A 17 25.04 14.16 -7.20
CA ASP A 17 25.96 13.73 -6.15
C ASP A 17 26.45 12.29 -6.39
N PRO A 18 27.77 12.04 -6.49
CA PRO A 18 28.32 10.69 -6.63
C PRO A 18 27.87 9.69 -5.56
N ALA A 19 27.49 10.16 -4.36
CA ALA A 19 27.00 9.31 -3.29
C ALA A 19 25.67 8.62 -3.61
N VAL A 20 24.83 9.24 -4.46
CA VAL A 20 23.52 8.69 -4.88
C VAL A 20 23.56 8.06 -6.27
N LEU A 21 24.73 8.06 -6.93
CA LEU A 21 24.89 7.42 -8.23
C LEU A 21 25.07 5.91 -8.07
N PRO A 22 24.44 5.10 -8.94
CA PRO A 22 24.68 3.65 -9.00
C PRO A 22 26.14 3.32 -9.34
N LYS A 23 26.64 2.19 -8.84
CA LYS A 23 28.01 1.69 -9.13
C LYS A 23 28.31 1.54 -10.61
N ARG A 24 27.35 1.12 -11.44
CA ARG A 24 27.52 1.05 -12.91
C ARG A 24 27.79 2.41 -13.57
N LEU A 25 27.47 3.51 -12.88
CA LEU A 25 27.76 4.89 -13.28
C LEU A 25 28.91 5.47 -12.45
N ASN A 26 29.76 4.62 -11.85
CA ASN A 26 30.90 4.99 -11.02
C ASN A 26 30.52 5.81 -9.76
N GLY A 27 29.34 5.56 -9.19
CA GLY A 27 28.91 6.12 -7.90
C GLY A 27 29.03 5.14 -6.72
N ALA A 28 28.55 5.58 -5.55
CA ALA A 28 28.61 4.79 -4.31
C ALA A 28 27.40 3.87 -4.09
N GLN A 29 26.24 4.18 -4.68
CA GLN A 29 25.00 3.46 -4.44
C GLN A 29 25.04 2.06 -5.10
N PRO A 30 24.59 1.00 -4.42
CA PRO A 30 24.43 -0.31 -5.05
C PRO A 30 23.52 -0.22 -6.28
N ASP A 31 23.86 -0.96 -7.34
CA ASP A 31 23.00 -1.06 -8.52
C ASP A 31 21.64 -1.67 -8.15
N PHE A 32 20.58 -1.15 -8.77
CA PHE A 32 19.24 -1.68 -8.59
C PHE A 32 19.17 -3.13 -9.08
N LYS A 33 18.75 -4.03 -8.18
CA LYS A 33 18.49 -5.44 -8.49
C LYS A 33 17.01 -5.72 -8.29
N TYR A 34 16.35 -6.19 -9.34
CA TYR A 34 14.95 -6.56 -9.26
C TYR A 34 14.78 -7.85 -8.46
N VAL A 35 13.91 -7.83 -7.45
CA VAL A 35 13.49 -9.01 -6.68
C VAL A 35 12.10 -9.43 -7.15
N PRO A 36 11.97 -10.56 -7.85
CA PRO A 36 10.68 -11.02 -8.35
C PRO A 36 9.74 -11.43 -7.21
N PRO A 37 8.42 -11.50 -7.47
CA PRO A 37 7.46 -12.05 -6.53
C PRO A 37 7.81 -13.50 -6.14
N THR A 38 7.60 -13.83 -4.88
CA THR A 38 7.78 -15.19 -4.35
C THR A 38 6.61 -16.10 -4.77
N LYS A 39 6.71 -17.42 -4.53
CA LYS A 39 5.59 -18.34 -4.77
C LYS A 39 4.40 -18.00 -3.87
N GLU A 40 4.69 -17.61 -2.63
CA GLU A 40 3.73 -17.17 -1.63
C GLU A 40 3.00 -15.90 -2.08
N ASP A 41 3.72 -14.90 -2.62
CA ASP A 41 3.11 -13.68 -3.17
C ASP A 41 2.13 -14.00 -4.30
N ASN A 42 2.52 -14.90 -5.21
CA ASN A 42 1.68 -15.30 -6.33
C ASN A 42 0.42 -16.06 -5.85
N ALA A 43 0.58 -16.99 -4.90
CA ALA A 43 -0.55 -17.72 -4.34
C ALA A 43 -1.57 -16.78 -3.66
N MET A 44 -1.09 -15.78 -2.93
CA MET A 44 -1.95 -14.78 -2.29
C MET A 44 -2.64 -13.88 -3.31
N TYR A 45 -1.92 -13.45 -4.34
CA TYR A 45 -2.51 -12.70 -5.45
C TYR A 45 -3.67 -13.46 -6.11
N GLU A 46 -3.48 -14.74 -6.42
CA GLU A 46 -4.53 -15.57 -7.00
C GLU A 46 -5.71 -15.75 -6.04
N ALA A 47 -5.46 -15.95 -4.74
CA ALA A 47 -6.51 -16.07 -3.73
C ALA A 47 -7.40 -14.82 -3.64
N PHE A 48 -6.80 -13.62 -3.61
CA PHE A 48 -7.57 -12.36 -3.60
C PHE A 48 -8.30 -12.09 -4.92
N ARG A 49 -7.75 -12.56 -6.05
CA ARG A 49 -8.42 -12.46 -7.36
C ARG A 49 -9.65 -13.37 -7.46
N ALA A 50 -9.58 -14.54 -6.83
CA ALA A 50 -10.69 -15.49 -6.81
C ALA A 50 -11.85 -15.05 -5.89
N ASP A 51 -11.55 -14.27 -4.84
CA ASP A 51 -12.54 -13.77 -3.87
C ASP A 51 -13.27 -12.50 -4.36
N THR A 52 -14.15 -12.67 -5.34
CA THR A 52 -14.94 -11.58 -5.95
C THR A 52 -15.98 -11.00 -4.99
N GLU A 53 -16.59 -11.82 -4.15
CA GLU A 53 -17.58 -11.39 -3.15
C GLU A 53 -16.93 -10.57 -2.03
N GLY A 54 -15.79 -11.04 -1.49
CA GLY A 54 -15.03 -10.31 -0.48
C GLY A 54 -14.53 -8.96 -1.01
N LYS A 55 -14.08 -8.92 -2.26
CA LYS A 55 -13.73 -7.67 -2.94
C LYS A 55 -14.93 -6.71 -3.01
N ALA A 56 -16.08 -7.17 -3.49
CA ALA A 56 -17.27 -6.32 -3.62
C ALA A 56 -17.72 -5.77 -2.25
N ALA A 57 -17.66 -6.58 -1.20
CA ALA A 57 -17.96 -6.17 0.16
C ALA A 57 -16.96 -5.12 0.68
N ALA A 58 -15.66 -5.32 0.48
CA ALA A 58 -14.61 -4.38 0.88
C ALA A 58 -14.74 -3.04 0.13
N GLU A 59 -15.06 -3.08 -1.17
CA GLU A 59 -15.32 -1.87 -1.96
C GLU A 59 -16.54 -1.10 -1.47
N ALA A 60 -17.63 -1.80 -1.13
CA ALA A 60 -18.83 -1.19 -0.55
C ALA A 60 -18.52 -0.52 0.79
N ALA A 61 -17.87 -1.23 1.71
CA ALA A 61 -17.47 -0.71 3.01
C ALA A 61 -16.57 0.51 2.89
N HIS A 62 -15.60 0.49 1.96
CA HIS A 62 -14.74 1.64 1.70
C HIS A 62 -15.53 2.84 1.15
N ARG A 63 -16.44 2.64 0.19
CA ARG A 63 -17.30 3.73 -0.33
C ARG A 63 -18.13 4.38 0.77
N ASP A 64 -18.71 3.60 1.67
CA ASP A 64 -19.54 4.13 2.75
C ASP A 64 -18.69 4.86 3.80
N ALA A 65 -17.51 4.33 4.13
CA ALA A 65 -16.56 5.01 5.01
C ALA A 65 -16.06 6.34 4.42
N VAL A 66 -15.81 6.40 3.10
CA VAL A 66 -15.47 7.64 2.39
C VAL A 66 -16.60 8.66 2.54
N ARG A 67 -17.86 8.26 2.30
CA ARG A 67 -19.02 9.15 2.45
C ARG A 67 -19.14 9.69 3.87
N ALA A 68 -19.03 8.82 4.88
CA ALA A 68 -19.09 9.22 6.28
C ALA A 68 -18.00 10.24 6.64
N TYR A 69 -16.75 9.98 6.21
CA TYR A 69 -15.64 10.88 6.48
C TYR A 69 -15.77 12.22 5.75
N LEU A 70 -16.23 12.21 4.48
CA LEU A 70 -16.48 13.43 3.72
C LEU A 70 -17.59 14.27 4.36
N ASN A 71 -18.70 13.66 4.77
CA ASN A 71 -19.79 14.38 5.43
C ASN A 71 -19.31 15.06 6.73
N ALA A 72 -18.63 14.33 7.61
CA ALA A 72 -18.11 14.89 8.85
C ALA A 72 -17.02 15.96 8.62
N THR A 73 -16.20 15.79 7.56
CA THR A 73 -15.18 16.78 7.20
C THR A 73 -15.80 18.05 6.60
N SER A 74 -16.87 17.93 5.81
CA SER A 74 -17.61 19.07 5.28
C SER A 74 -18.27 19.90 6.38
N LEU A 75 -18.89 19.25 7.38
CA LEU A 75 -19.45 19.96 8.54
C LEU A 75 -18.36 20.76 9.28
N TRP A 76 -17.23 20.13 9.57
CA TRP A 76 -16.08 20.80 10.19
C TRP A 76 -15.54 21.95 9.33
N ALA A 77 -15.37 21.73 8.02
CA ALA A 77 -14.85 22.75 7.10
C ALA A 77 -15.77 23.96 6.95
N ASN A 78 -17.08 23.77 7.16
CA ASN A 78 -18.08 24.85 7.17
C ASN A 78 -18.17 25.57 8.54
N GLY A 79 -17.26 25.28 9.48
CA GLY A 79 -17.15 25.98 10.76
C GLY A 79 -17.89 25.33 11.93
N ASP A 80 -18.50 24.14 11.75
CA ASP A 80 -19.05 23.38 12.88
C ASP A 80 -17.92 22.62 13.59
N GLU A 81 -17.33 23.28 14.59
CA GLU A 81 -16.28 22.71 15.44
C GLU A 81 -16.82 22.17 16.77
N THR A 82 -18.09 21.80 16.82
CA THR A 82 -18.64 21.17 18.03
C THR A 82 -17.86 19.91 18.39
N ARG A 83 -17.81 19.60 19.69
CA ARG A 83 -17.14 18.39 20.20
C ARG A 83 -17.68 17.12 19.53
N GLN A 84 -18.95 17.11 19.15
CA GLN A 84 -19.59 16.01 18.44
C GLN A 84 -19.00 15.86 17.04
N VAL A 85 -19.00 16.90 16.20
CA VAL A 85 -18.46 16.84 14.84
C VAL A 85 -16.97 16.44 14.84
N LEU A 86 -16.18 16.98 15.75
CA LEU A 86 -14.77 16.60 15.90
C LEU A 86 -14.60 15.12 16.27
N SER A 87 -15.46 14.59 17.13
CA SER A 87 -15.47 13.18 17.53
C SER A 87 -15.88 12.27 16.37
N GLU A 88 -16.97 12.60 15.69
CA GLU A 88 -17.50 11.86 14.53
C GLU A 88 -16.48 11.83 13.40
N ARG A 89 -15.85 12.96 13.08
CA ARG A 89 -14.79 13.02 12.07
C ARG A 89 -13.59 12.15 12.44
N ARG A 90 -13.16 12.15 13.70
CA ARG A 90 -12.06 11.27 14.18
C ARG A 90 -12.43 9.79 14.07
N LYS A 91 -13.69 9.43 14.37
CA LYS A 91 -14.22 8.07 14.23
C LYS A 91 -14.25 7.66 12.75
N ALA A 92 -14.88 8.47 11.91
CA ALA A 92 -14.99 8.21 10.46
C ALA A 92 -13.62 8.09 9.79
N ARG A 93 -12.61 8.88 10.22
CA ARG A 93 -11.22 8.74 9.75
C ARG A 93 -10.64 7.35 10.07
N LYS A 94 -10.88 6.83 11.27
CA LYS A 94 -10.41 5.49 11.67
C LYS A 94 -11.12 4.41 10.86
N GLU A 95 -12.43 4.54 10.67
CA GLU A 95 -13.23 3.63 9.87
C GLU A 95 -12.77 3.61 8.40
N LEU A 96 -12.50 4.77 7.82
CA LEU A 96 -11.95 4.88 6.47
C LEU A 96 -10.58 4.19 6.35
N ARG A 97 -9.69 4.39 7.34
CA ARG A 97 -8.39 3.69 7.36
C ARG A 97 -8.59 2.18 7.38
N ASN A 98 -9.43 1.68 8.28
CA ASN A 98 -9.68 0.25 8.43
C ASN A 98 -10.31 -0.35 7.16
N ALA A 99 -11.27 0.36 6.54
CA ALA A 99 -11.89 -0.07 5.30
C ALA A 99 -10.88 -0.11 4.13
N PHE A 100 -9.96 0.87 4.08
CA PHE A 100 -8.87 0.86 3.11
C PHE A 100 -7.90 -0.31 3.35
N GLU A 101 -7.52 -0.59 4.60
CA GLU A 101 -6.67 -1.74 4.95
C GLU A 101 -7.31 -3.08 4.53
N GLN A 102 -8.64 -3.19 4.61
CA GLN A 102 -9.39 -4.36 4.14
C GLN A 102 -9.45 -4.46 2.61
N LEU A 103 -9.58 -3.33 1.91
CA LEU A 103 -9.65 -3.28 0.45
C LEU A 103 -8.29 -3.46 -0.23
N SER A 104 -7.22 -2.95 0.38
CA SER A 104 -5.88 -2.86 -0.20
C SER A 104 -5.36 -4.17 -0.86
N PRO A 105 -5.51 -5.35 -0.24
CA PRO A 105 -5.04 -6.61 -0.83
C PRO A 105 -5.77 -7.04 -2.11
N TYR A 106 -7.01 -6.56 -2.31
CA TYR A 106 -7.80 -6.85 -3.51
C TYR A 106 -7.45 -5.95 -4.71
N ILE A 107 -6.84 -4.78 -4.44
CA ILE A 107 -6.51 -3.77 -5.46
C ILE A 107 -5.01 -3.68 -5.74
N SER A 108 -4.17 -4.15 -4.83
CA SER A 108 -2.72 -4.02 -4.89
C SER A 108 -2.00 -5.26 -4.36
N THR A 109 -0.74 -5.41 -4.74
CA THR A 109 0.15 -6.48 -4.28
C THR A 109 1.43 -5.91 -3.69
N ARG A 110 2.20 -6.74 -2.99
CA ARG A 110 3.53 -6.36 -2.51
C ARG A 110 4.41 -5.92 -3.67
N THR A 111 4.89 -4.69 -3.59
CA THR A 111 5.91 -4.17 -4.50
C THR A 111 7.29 -4.71 -4.15
N ILE A 112 8.29 -4.44 -4.99
CA ILE A 112 9.68 -4.77 -4.68
C ILE A 112 10.14 -4.15 -3.35
N TYR A 113 9.68 -2.93 -3.04
CA TYR A 113 10.07 -2.22 -1.81
C TYR A 113 9.60 -2.91 -0.53
N HIS A 114 8.50 -3.65 -0.60
CA HIS A 114 8.06 -4.51 0.49
C HIS A 114 8.99 -5.72 0.63
N ARG A 115 9.31 -6.38 -0.50
CA ARG A 115 10.19 -7.56 -0.52
C ARG A 115 11.61 -7.26 -0.06
N VAL A 116 12.15 -6.08 -0.37
CA VAL A 116 13.48 -5.65 0.08
C VAL A 116 13.48 -4.97 1.46
N GLY A 117 12.31 -4.89 2.12
CA GLY A 117 12.17 -4.37 3.48
C GLY A 117 12.32 -2.86 3.63
N VAL A 118 12.29 -2.10 2.53
CA VAL A 118 12.30 -0.62 2.53
C VAL A 118 10.97 -0.08 3.03
N ILE A 119 9.86 -0.69 2.59
CA ILE A 119 8.51 -0.38 3.07
C ILE A 119 8.05 -1.54 3.96
N LYS A 120 7.65 -1.21 5.19
CA LYS A 120 7.07 -2.16 6.14
C LYS A 120 5.61 -1.80 6.37
N GLU A 121 4.74 -2.36 5.53
CA GLU A 121 3.30 -2.19 5.66
C GLU A 121 2.69 -3.51 6.17
N PRO A 122 2.14 -3.52 7.40
CA PRO A 122 1.57 -4.75 8.00
C PRO A 122 0.28 -5.20 7.31
N ILE A 123 -0.34 -4.33 6.50
CA ILE A 123 -1.63 -4.58 5.83
C ILE A 123 -1.61 -5.89 5.04
N PHE A 124 -0.52 -6.17 4.32
CA PHE A 124 -0.40 -7.40 3.54
C PHE A 124 -0.15 -8.63 4.43
N GLU A 125 0.57 -8.50 5.54
CA GLU A 125 0.78 -9.62 6.47
C GLU A 125 -0.53 -9.98 7.17
N ASP A 126 -1.21 -8.99 7.75
CA ASP A 126 -2.50 -9.16 8.43
C ASP A 126 -3.55 -9.77 7.48
N ALA A 127 -3.58 -9.31 6.22
CA ALA A 127 -4.49 -9.83 5.24
C ALA A 127 -4.19 -11.28 4.86
N TYR A 128 -2.91 -11.64 4.76
CA TYR A 128 -2.48 -13.01 4.43
C TYR A 128 -2.78 -13.97 5.58
N GLU A 129 -2.58 -13.53 6.84
CA GLU A 129 -2.96 -14.29 8.02
C GLU A 129 -4.46 -14.57 8.07
N ARG A 130 -5.30 -13.56 7.81
CA ARG A 130 -6.77 -13.74 7.75
C ARG A 130 -7.20 -14.72 6.66
N LEU A 131 -6.55 -14.70 5.49
CA LEU A 131 -6.83 -15.66 4.43
C LEU A 131 -6.44 -17.09 4.86
N LYS A 132 -5.25 -17.28 5.40
CA LYS A 132 -4.79 -18.60 5.90
C LYS A 132 -5.75 -19.16 6.94
N GLY A 133 -6.16 -18.34 7.91
CA GLY A 133 -7.13 -18.75 8.94
C GLY A 133 -8.52 -19.12 8.39
N LYS A 134 -9.00 -18.44 7.33
CA LYS A 134 -10.24 -18.83 6.63
C LYS A 134 -10.12 -20.22 5.99
N THR A 135 -8.97 -20.54 5.42
CA THR A 135 -8.73 -21.83 4.77
C THR A 135 -8.71 -22.98 5.77
N GLU A 136 -8.03 -22.81 6.91
CA GLU A 136 -7.96 -23.81 7.99
C GLU A 136 -9.31 -24.05 8.67
N THR A 137 -10.11 -22.99 8.84
CA THR A 137 -11.46 -23.12 9.44
C THR A 137 -12.41 -23.91 8.54
N LYS A 138 -12.31 -23.74 7.21
CA LYS A 138 -13.09 -24.52 6.23
C LYS A 138 -12.69 -26.00 6.17
N SER A 139 -11.43 -26.35 6.43
CA SER A 139 -11.00 -27.76 6.43
C SER A 139 -11.41 -28.53 7.69
N LEU A 140 -11.69 -27.83 8.80
CA LEU A 140 -12.14 -28.42 10.07
C LEU A 140 -13.65 -28.68 10.14
N THR A 141 -14.45 -28.22 9.16
CA THR A 141 -15.93 -28.32 9.18
C THR A 141 -16.48 -29.53 8.39
N PHE A 142 -15.64 -30.47 7.98
CA PHE A 142 -16.05 -31.72 7.34
C PHE A 142 -15.79 -32.92 8.26
N PHE A 143 -16.62 -33.11 9.29
CA PHE A 143 -16.79 -34.36 10.02
C PHE A 143 -18.22 -34.46 10.55
#